data_AF-A0A5C2S1F9-F1
#
_entry.id   AF-A0A5C2S1F9-F1
#
_cell.length_a   1.000
_cell.length_b   1.000
_cell.length_c   1.000
_cell.angle_alpha   90.00
_cell.angle_beta   90.00
_cell.angle_gamma   90.00
#
_symmetry.space_group_name_H-M   'P 1'
#
loop_
_entity.id
_entity.type
_entity.pdbx_description
1 polymer ?
#
loop_
_entity_poly.entity_id
_entity_poly.type
_entity_poly.pdbx_seq_one_letter_code
_entity_poly.pdbx_strand_id
1 'polypeptide(L)'
;AANSYGRVASAALLLYDYLLTLDKEIELFWNWKSTGATALFMVNRYLVMILRLANLAGFVPMSDQVHRCAIAVKIALGFTLLQYVPWATFAGLRAFALSRYKSLSAFVFVLSMATPAVNISLYPFGFTGYYDPIFGCTVIDPLSLSLSRKYARRLLLPSPFVLIDYQM
;
A
#
# COMPACT_ATOMS: atom_id res chain seq x y z
N ALA A 1 10.74 11.47 15.42
CA ALA A 1 10.05 11.26 16.71
C ALA A 1 8.52 11.29 16.55
N ALA A 2 7.87 12.42 16.25
CA ALA A 2 6.40 12.50 16.14
C ALA A 2 5.77 11.49 15.14
N ASN A 3 6.45 11.24 14.02
CA ASN A 3 5.99 10.27 13.02
C ASN A 3 6.02 8.82 13.49
N SER A 4 7.02 8.45 14.30
CA SER A 4 7.16 7.09 14.82
C SER A 4 5.99 6.73 15.75
N TYR A 5 5.58 7.67 16.62
CA TYR A 5 4.43 7.48 17.50
C TYR A 5 3.11 7.40 16.73
N GLY A 6 2.93 8.21 15.68
CA GLY A 6 1.74 8.17 14.82
C GLY A 6 1.58 6.83 14.08
N ARG A 7 2.68 6.26 13.56
CA ARG A 7 2.69 4.94 12.91
C ARG A 7 2.28 3.82 13.88
N VAL A 8 2.84 3.84 15.09
CA VAL A 8 2.51 2.84 16.11
C VAL A 8 1.06 2.99 16.60
N ALA A 9 0.62 4.22 16.87
CA ALA A 9 -0.75 4.49 17.32
C ALA A 9 -1.80 4.10 16.26
N SER A 10 -1.56 4.45 14.99
CA SER A 10 -2.47 4.10 13.89
C SER A 10 -2.53 2.58 13.66
N ALA A 11 -1.40 1.89 13.76
CA ALA A 11 -1.37 0.44 13.64
C ALA A 11 -2.06 -0.25 14.83
N ALA A 12 -1.90 0.25 16.06
CA ALA A 12 -2.59 -0.26 17.24
C ALA A 12 -4.11 -0.05 17.16
N LEU A 13 -4.56 1.15 16.75
CA LEU A 13 -5.97 1.45 16.54
C LEU A 13 -6.58 0.56 15.44
N LEU A 14 -5.87 0.36 14.33
CA LEU A 14 -6.29 -0.56 13.27
C LEU A 14 -6.41 -1.98 13.82
N LEU A 15 -5.42 -2.47 14.56
CA LEU A 15 -5.44 -3.82 15.12
C LEU A 15 -6.64 -4.01 16.05
N TYR A 16 -6.93 -3.01 16.89
CA TYR A 16 -8.07 -3.03 17.79
C TYR A 16 -9.41 -3.11 17.05
N ASP A 17 -9.62 -2.26 16.04
CA ASP A 17 -10.83 -2.26 15.21
C ASP A 17 -11.00 -3.57 14.44
N TYR A 18 -9.88 -4.15 13.99
CA TYR A 18 -9.86 -5.46 13.34
C TYR A 18 -10.28 -6.58 14.28
N LEU A 19 -9.72 -6.65 15.48
CA LEU A 19 -10.09 -7.65 16.48
C LEU A 19 -11.57 -7.57 16.85
N LEU A 20 -12.11 -6.35 16.96
CA LEU A 20 -13.52 -6.14 17.29
C LEU A 20 -14.48 -6.61 16.18
N THR A 21 -14.07 -6.47 14.93
CA THR A 21 -14.92 -6.78 13.76
C THR A 21 -14.73 -8.20 13.22
N LEU A 22 -13.68 -8.91 13.64
CA LEU A 22 -13.40 -10.29 13.21
C LEU A 22 -14.53 -11.26 13.54
N ASP A 23 -15.14 -11.14 14.72
CA ASP A 23 -16.20 -12.05 15.18
C ASP A 23 -17.41 -12.01 14.22
N LYS A 24 -17.82 -10.80 13.85
CA LYS A 24 -18.89 -10.55 12.87
C LYS A 24 -18.50 -10.95 11.45
N GLU A 25 -17.22 -10.82 11.08
CA GLU A 25 -16.76 -11.23 9.74
C GLU A 25 -16.79 -12.72 9.54
N ILE A 26 -16.38 -13.49 10.55
CA ILE A 26 -16.41 -14.95 10.49
C ILE A 26 -17.87 -15.41 10.39
N GLU A 27 -18.77 -14.81 11.16
CA GLU A 27 -20.20 -15.16 11.12
C GLU A 27 -20.85 -14.79 9.79
N LEU A 28 -20.59 -13.60 9.23
CA LEU A 28 -21.27 -13.08 8.05
C LEU A 28 -20.65 -13.49 6.72
N PHE A 29 -19.32 -13.56 6.63
CA PHE A 29 -18.63 -13.85 5.36
C PHE A 29 -18.21 -15.31 5.22
N TRP A 30 -17.92 -16.01 6.32
CA TRP A 30 -17.51 -17.41 6.24
C TRP A 30 -18.68 -18.36 6.02
N ASN A 31 -19.88 -18.01 6.50
CA ASN A 31 -21.10 -18.81 6.32
C ASN A 31 -21.88 -18.52 5.03
N TRP A 32 -21.59 -17.41 4.33
CA TRP A 32 -22.40 -16.97 3.18
C TRP A 32 -21.68 -17.10 1.84
N LYS A 33 -22.45 -17.10 0.74
CA LYS A 33 -21.93 -17.35 -0.61
C LYS A 33 -20.85 -16.31 -0.97
N SER A 34 -19.60 -16.76 -1.11
CA SER A 34 -18.47 -15.91 -1.48
C SER A 34 -18.73 -15.29 -2.85
N THR A 35 -19.03 -13.99 -2.89
CA THR A 35 -19.14 -13.20 -4.12
C THR A 35 -17.81 -12.53 -4.44
N GLY A 36 -17.61 -12.10 -5.69
CA GLY A 36 -16.39 -11.37 -6.07
C GLY A 36 -16.16 -10.09 -5.25
N ALA A 37 -17.23 -9.43 -4.80
CA ALA A 37 -17.13 -8.26 -3.92
C ALA A 37 -16.63 -8.62 -2.51
N THR A 38 -17.07 -9.76 -1.97
CA THR A 38 -16.58 -10.31 -0.69
C THR A 38 -15.09 -10.61 -0.75
N ALA A 39 -14.64 -11.28 -1.82
CA ALA A 39 -13.22 -11.58 -2.01
C ALA A 39 -12.37 -10.30 -2.12
N LEU A 40 -12.84 -9.30 -2.87
CA LEU A 40 -12.16 -8.02 -3.02
C LEU A 40 -12.01 -7.28 -1.68
N PHE A 41 -13.06 -7.31 -0.86
CA PHE A 41 -13.06 -6.73 0.48
C PHE A 41 -12.06 -7.44 1.40
N MET A 42 -12.09 -8.77 1.45
CA MET A 42 -11.15 -9.57 2.26
C MET A 42 -9.69 -9.30 1.86
N VAL A 43 -9.39 -9.35 0.56
CA VAL A 43 -8.04 -9.11 0.04
C VAL A 43 -7.54 -7.72 0.43
N ASN A 44 -8.33 -6.68 0.21
CA ASN A 44 -7.96 -5.31 0.61
C ASN A 44 -7.70 -5.24 2.13
N ARG A 45 -8.59 -5.82 2.93
CA ARG A 45 -8.52 -5.78 4.40
C ARG A 45 -7.25 -6.44 4.95
N TYR A 46 -6.99 -7.69 4.57
CA TYR A 46 -5.84 -8.44 5.08
C TYR A 46 -4.51 -7.92 4.55
N LEU A 47 -4.45 -7.41 3.31
CA LEU A 47 -3.24 -6.80 2.77
C LEU A 47 -2.80 -5.58 3.59
N VAL A 48 -3.74 -4.69 3.96
CA VAL A 48 -3.42 -3.53 4.81
C VAL A 48 -2.89 -3.98 6.15
N MET A 49 -3.54 -4.98 6.76
CA MET A 49 -3.20 -5.47 8.10
C MET A 49 -1.79 -6.05 8.13
N ILE A 50 -1.45 -6.92 7.16
CA ILE A 50 -0.13 -7.54 7.06
C ILE A 50 0.95 -6.47 6.87
N LEU A 51 0.70 -5.48 6.01
CA LEU A 51 1.63 -4.37 5.79
C LEU A 51 1.90 -3.56 7.05
N ARG A 52 0.84 -3.19 7.80
CA ARG A 52 0.97 -2.40 9.03
C ARG A 52 1.69 -3.18 10.13
N LEU A 53 1.40 -4.47 10.26
CA LEU A 53 2.10 -5.37 11.19
C LEU A 53 3.57 -5.56 10.82
N ALA A 54 3.88 -5.75 9.53
CA ALA A 54 5.26 -5.86 9.05
C ALA A 54 6.05 -4.57 9.32
N ASN A 55 5.40 -3.41 9.15
CA ASN A 55 5.99 -2.11 9.42
C ASN A 55 6.28 -1.91 10.92
N LEU A 56 5.39 -2.38 11.80
CA LEU A 56 5.63 -2.43 13.25
C LEU A 56 6.79 -3.35 13.63
N ALA A 57 6.85 -4.54 13.04
CA ALA A 57 7.91 -5.51 13.29
C ALA A 57 9.30 -4.98 12.89
N GLY A 58 9.37 -4.08 11.90
CA GLY A 58 10.60 -3.39 11.48
C GLY A 58 11.20 -2.43 12.51
N PHE A 59 10.48 -2.08 13.59
CA PHE A 59 11.02 -1.30 14.71
C PHE A 59 11.71 -2.16 15.77
N VAL A 60 11.52 -3.49 15.74
CA VAL A 60 12.17 -4.39 16.70
C VAL A 60 13.65 -4.52 16.33
N PRO A 61 14.59 -4.24 17.25
CA PRO A 61 16.02 -4.34 16.95
C PRO A 61 16.39 -5.80 16.68
N MET A 62 16.67 -6.13 15.41
CA MET A 62 17.18 -7.44 15.00
C MET A 62 18.71 -7.44 14.89
N SER A 63 19.33 -8.61 15.05
CA SER A 63 20.81 -8.79 15.02
C SER A 63 21.46 -8.53 13.66
N ASP A 64 20.67 -8.51 12.57
CA ASP A 64 21.13 -8.33 11.19
C ASP A 64 20.29 -7.24 10.50
N GLN A 65 20.37 -6.02 11.06
CA GLN A 65 19.49 -4.90 10.71
C GLN A 65 19.56 -4.54 9.23
N VAL A 66 20.74 -4.37 8.63
CA VAL A 66 20.87 -3.80 7.28
C VAL A 66 20.30 -4.70 6.19
N HIS A 67 20.65 -6.00 6.18
CA HIS A 67 20.23 -6.92 5.11
C HIS A 67 18.75 -7.27 5.20
N ARG A 68 18.24 -7.57 6.41
CA ARG A 68 16.82 -7.83 6.63
C ARG A 68 15.96 -6.61 6.37
N CYS A 69 16.47 -5.42 6.67
CA CYS A 69 15.79 -4.17 6.38
C CYS A 69 15.63 -3.92 4.87
N ALA A 70 16.70 -4.15 4.09
CA ALA A 70 16.64 -4.03 2.64
C ALA A 70 15.61 -5.01 2.02
N ILE A 71 15.52 -6.24 2.55
CA ILE A 71 14.52 -7.23 2.12
C ILE A 71 13.11 -6.80 2.55
N ALA A 72 12.93 -6.37 3.80
CA ALA A 72 11.64 -5.97 4.36
C ALA A 72 11.06 -4.76 3.61
N VAL A 73 11.89 -3.76 3.29
CA VAL A 73 11.49 -2.59 2.49
C VAL A 73 11.02 -2.99 1.09
N LYS A 74 11.77 -3.89 0.43
CA LYS A 74 11.40 -4.42 -0.89
C LYS A 74 10.06 -5.15 -0.86
N ILE A 75 9.88 -6.02 0.13
CA ILE A 75 8.62 -6.74 0.35
C ILE A 75 7.47 -5.77 0.62
N ALA A 76 7.67 -4.81 1.54
CA ALA A 76 6.65 -3.82 1.89
C ALA A 76 6.25 -2.96 0.68
N LEU A 77 7.20 -2.56 -0.15
CA LEU A 77 6.93 -1.84 -1.40
C LEU A 77 6.09 -2.70 -2.36
N GLY A 78 6.45 -3.98 -2.55
CA GLY A 78 5.68 -4.91 -3.37
C GLY A 78 4.24 -5.09 -2.89
N PHE A 79 4.03 -5.26 -1.59
CA PHE A 79 2.70 -5.35 -1.01
C PHE A 79 1.91 -4.04 -1.10
N THR A 80 2.58 -2.89 -0.96
CA THR A 80 1.96 -1.57 -1.14
C THR A 80 1.45 -1.42 -2.57
N LEU A 81 2.23 -1.87 -3.56
CA LEU A 81 1.81 -1.89 -4.97
C LEU A 81 0.64 -2.85 -5.22
N LEU A 82 0.61 -3.97 -4.51
CA LEU A 82 -0.51 -4.91 -4.59
C LEU A 82 -1.81 -4.31 -4.02
N GLN A 83 -1.72 -3.45 -3.01
CA GLN A 83 -2.88 -2.75 -2.43
C GLN A 83 -3.54 -1.76 -3.42
N TYR A 84 -2.80 -1.26 -4.41
CA TYR A 84 -3.38 -0.44 -5.47
C TYR A 84 -4.35 -1.21 -6.36
N VAL A 85 -4.23 -2.53 -6.45
CA VAL A 85 -5.10 -3.35 -7.29
C VAL A 85 -6.55 -3.28 -6.79
N PRO A 86 -6.87 -3.58 -5.51
CA PRO A 86 -8.21 -3.36 -4.99
C PRO A 86 -8.74 -1.95 -5.19
N TRP A 87 -7.91 -0.92 -4.96
CA TRP A 87 -8.33 0.48 -5.12
C TRP A 87 -8.68 0.81 -6.58
N ALA A 88 -7.85 0.37 -7.53
CA ALA A 88 -8.12 0.52 -8.95
C ALA A 88 -9.38 -0.24 -9.37
N THR A 89 -9.59 -1.46 -8.86
CA THR A 89 -10.80 -2.23 -9.12
C THR A 89 -12.04 -1.52 -8.58
N PHE A 90 -12.01 -0.96 -7.37
CA PHE A 90 -13.13 -0.18 -6.84
C PHE A 90 -13.42 1.07 -7.67
N ALA A 91 -12.39 1.79 -8.11
CA ALA A 91 -12.54 2.94 -9.01
C ALA A 91 -13.20 2.53 -10.34
N GLY A 92 -12.73 1.43 -10.94
CA GLY A 92 -13.27 0.88 -12.18
C GLY A 92 -14.72 0.40 -12.04
N LEU A 93 -15.06 -0.30 -10.96
CA LEU A 93 -16.42 -0.75 -10.66
C LEU A 93 -17.37 0.43 -10.45
N ARG A 94 -16.93 1.47 -9.74
CA ARG A 94 -17.72 2.69 -9.54
C ARG A 94 -17.99 3.42 -10.86
N ALA A 95 -16.97 3.50 -11.73
CA ALA A 95 -17.14 4.07 -13.07
C ALA A 95 -18.11 3.23 -13.92
N PHE A 96 -18.05 1.90 -13.82
CA PHE A 96 -18.99 1.01 -14.50
C PHE A 96 -20.43 1.20 -14.03
N ALA A 97 -20.64 1.33 -12.71
CA ALA A 97 -21.96 1.55 -12.12
C ALA A 97 -22.61 2.86 -12.58
N LEU A 98 -21.82 3.94 -12.72
CA LEU A 98 -22.31 5.26 -13.12
C LEU A 98 -22.50 5.41 -14.63
N SER A 99 -21.52 4.94 -15.42
CA SER A 99 -21.54 5.14 -16.88
C SER A 99 -22.25 4.02 -17.63
N ARG A 100 -22.38 2.83 -17.04
CA ARG A 100 -22.90 1.60 -17.69
C ARG A 100 -22.07 1.11 -18.90
N TYR A 101 -21.01 1.83 -19.27
CA TYR A 101 -20.11 1.53 -20.38
C TYR A 101 -18.84 0.82 -19.87
N LYS A 102 -18.62 -0.40 -20.37
CA LYS A 102 -17.43 -1.21 -20.01
C LYS A 102 -16.12 -0.53 -20.43
N SER A 103 -16.09 0.15 -21.58
CA SER A 103 -14.89 0.83 -22.07
C SER A 103 -14.44 1.97 -21.17
N LEU A 104 -15.38 2.74 -20.61
CA LEU A 104 -15.07 3.84 -19.70
C LEU A 104 -14.56 3.32 -18.35
N SER A 105 -15.16 2.24 -17.83
CA SER A 105 -14.64 1.54 -16.66
C SER A 105 -13.23 1.00 -16.87
N ALA A 106 -12.96 0.37 -18.02
CA ALA A 106 -11.63 -0.12 -18.36
C ALA A 106 -10.61 1.04 -18.45
N PHE A 107 -11.01 2.17 -19.04
CA PHE A 107 -10.17 3.36 -19.11
C PHE A 107 -9.80 3.89 -17.71
N VAL A 108 -10.78 3.98 -16.80
CA VAL A 108 -10.55 4.41 -15.40
C VAL A 108 -9.65 3.42 -14.66
N PHE A 109 -9.83 2.12 -14.86
CA PHE A 109 -8.98 1.10 -14.27
C PHE A 109 -7.53 1.21 -14.76
N VAL A 110 -7.31 1.33 -16.07
CA VAL A 110 -5.98 1.49 -16.68
C VAL A 110 -5.30 2.77 -16.19
N LEU A 111 -6.06 3.88 -16.13
CA LEU A 111 -5.54 5.15 -15.63
C LEU A 111 -5.14 5.06 -14.15
N SER A 112 -5.90 4.33 -13.33
CA SER A 112 -5.59 4.10 -11.91
C SER A 112 -4.35 3.22 -11.73
N MET A 113 -4.17 2.23 -12.63
CA MET A 113 -3.00 1.34 -12.66
C MET A 113 -1.71 2.00 -13.17
N ALA A 114 -1.80 3.18 -13.81
CA ALA A 114 -0.62 3.89 -14.27
C ALA A 114 0.32 4.28 -13.11
N THR A 115 -0.24 4.62 -11.94
CA THR A 115 0.55 4.97 -10.74
C THR A 115 1.42 3.81 -10.25
N PRO A 116 0.88 2.61 -9.93
CA PRO A 116 1.72 1.49 -9.52
C PRO A 116 2.65 1.02 -10.63
N ALA A 117 2.26 1.11 -11.91
CA ALA A 117 3.12 0.73 -13.02
C ALA A 117 4.43 1.54 -13.09
N VAL A 118 4.35 2.85 -12.82
CA VAL A 118 5.55 3.71 -12.72
C VAL A 118 6.41 3.30 -11.52
N ASN A 119 5.80 3.03 -10.36
CA ASN A 119 6.56 2.62 -9.18
C ASN A 119 7.26 1.25 -9.38
N ILE A 120 6.64 0.32 -10.12
CA ILE A 120 7.24 -0.97 -10.47
C ILE A 120 8.42 -0.81 -11.44
N SER A 121 8.30 0.07 -12.44
CA SER A 121 9.40 0.29 -13.39
C SER A 121 10.62 0.94 -12.75
N LEU A 122 10.41 1.62 -11.61
CA LEU A 122 11.48 2.18 -10.78
C LEU A 122 12.17 1.11 -9.91
N TYR A 123 11.48 0.03 -9.54
CA TYR A 123 11.98 -1.06 -8.69
C TYR A 123 13.38 -1.62 -9.05
N PRO A 124 13.73 -1.87 -10.33
CA PRO A 124 15.05 -2.39 -10.71
C PRO A 124 16.21 -1.38 -10.57
N PHE A 125 15.96 -0.08 -10.35
CA PHE A 125 17.00 0.94 -10.25
C PHE A 125 17.78 0.92 -8.93
N GLY A 126 17.59 -0.09 -8.08
CA GLY A 126 18.40 -0.30 -6.88
C GLY A 126 17.81 0.31 -5.62
N PHE A 127 16.49 0.28 -5.44
CA PHE A 127 15.86 0.60 -4.16
C PHE A 127 16.45 -0.28 -3.05
N THR A 128 17.11 0.35 -2.08
CA THR A 128 17.66 -0.30 -0.89
C THR A 128 17.04 0.30 0.36
N GLY A 129 17.02 -0.48 1.44
CA GLY A 129 16.61 0.00 2.75
C GLY A 129 17.84 0.26 3.60
N TYR A 130 17.81 1.34 4.39
CA TYR A 130 18.77 1.56 5.47
C TYR A 130 18.03 1.63 6.81
N TYR A 131 18.70 1.20 7.87
CA TYR A 131 18.13 1.20 9.21
C TYR A 131 18.48 2.50 9.92
N ASP A 132 17.46 3.28 10.25
CA ASP A 132 17.58 4.46 11.11
C ASP A 132 17.10 4.12 12.54
N PRO A 133 17.86 4.47 13.59
CA PRO A 133 17.51 4.14 14.97
C PRO A 133 16.24 4.86 15.49
N ILE A 134 15.77 5.92 14.82
CA ILE A 134 14.60 6.70 15.21
C ILE A 134 13.36 6.34 14.36
N PHE A 135 13.57 6.04 13.08
CA PHE A 135 12.48 5.81 12.11
C PHE A 135 12.32 4.34 11.67
N GLY A 136 13.25 3.48 12.08
CA GLY A 136 13.32 2.08 11.68
C GLY A 136 13.81 1.94 10.24
N CYS A 137 13.25 0.97 9.52
CA CYS A 137 13.61 0.74 8.12
C CYS A 137 13.06 1.79 7.18
N THR A 138 13.94 2.56 6.55
CA THR A 138 13.61 3.61 5.57
C THR A 138 14.13 3.26 4.19
N VAL A 139 13.45 3.74 3.15
CA VAL A 139 13.81 3.49 1.75
C VAL A 139 14.83 4.54 1.27
N ILE A 140 15.78 4.13 0.45
CA ILE A 140 16.70 5.02 -0.27
C ILE A 140 16.28 5.03 -1.74
N ASP A 141 15.76 6.17 -2.19
CA ASP A 141 15.43 6.43 -3.59
C ASP A 141 16.71 6.81 -4.38
N PRO A 142 17.06 6.10 -5.45
CA PRO A 142 18.19 6.46 -6.32
C PRO A 142 17.86 7.66 -7.24
N LEU A 143 16.59 8.10 -7.27
CA LEU A 143 16.08 9.11 -8.20
C LEU A 143 15.97 10.48 -7.54
N SER A 144 16.45 11.53 -8.22
CA SER A 144 16.34 12.90 -7.70
C SER A 144 14.88 13.37 -7.65
N LEU A 145 14.52 14.03 -6.53
CA LEU A 145 13.19 14.63 -6.27
C LEU A 145 12.66 15.49 -7.44
N SER A 146 13.56 16.12 -8.20
CA SER A 146 13.24 16.93 -9.37
C SER A 146 12.78 16.09 -10.57
N LEU A 147 13.33 14.89 -10.76
CA LEU A 147 12.91 13.97 -11.81
C LEU A 147 11.53 13.40 -11.49
N SER A 148 11.31 12.89 -10.27
CA SER A 148 10.02 12.36 -9.83
C SER A 148 8.89 13.39 -9.98
N ARG A 149 9.15 14.65 -9.60
CA ARG A 149 8.19 15.75 -9.74
C ARG A 149 7.86 16.08 -11.21
N LYS A 150 8.85 15.97 -12.11
CA LYS A 150 8.67 16.20 -13.55
C LYS A 150 7.82 15.10 -14.20
N TYR A 151 7.99 13.84 -13.80
CA TYR A 151 7.16 12.73 -14.25
C TYR A 151 5.73 12.81 -13.70
N ALA A 152 5.57 13.08 -12.40
CA ALA A 152 4.25 13.23 -11.76
C ALA A 152 3.41 14.34 -12.41
N ARG A 153 4.03 15.49 -12.71
CA ARG A 153 3.37 16.63 -13.36
C ARG A 153 2.98 16.34 -14.83
N ARG A 154 3.71 15.46 -15.52
CA ARG A 154 3.44 15.08 -16.92
C ARG A 154 2.30 14.07 -17.07
N LEU A 155 2.05 13.26 -16.05
CA LEU A 155 1.10 12.13 -16.13
C LEU A 155 -0.26 12.40 -15.45
N LEU A 156 -0.50 13.61 -14.90
CA LEU A 156 -1.75 14.02 -14.23
C LEU A 156 -2.29 12.97 -13.22
N LEU A 157 -1.40 12.24 -12.54
CA LEU A 157 -1.82 11.22 -11.59
C LEU A 157 -2.41 11.91 -10.35
N PRO A 158 -3.65 11.58 -9.94
CA PRO A 158 -4.15 11.99 -8.65
C PRO A 158 -3.47 11.12 -7.60
N SER A 159 -2.30 11.53 -7.15
CA SER A 159 -2.09 11.75 -5.73
C SER A 159 -0.63 12.06 -5.37
N PRO A 160 -0.41 13.01 -4.45
CA PRO A 160 0.81 13.07 -3.65
C PRO A 160 0.89 11.96 -2.58
N PHE A 161 -0.05 11.00 -2.51
CA PHE A 161 -0.11 9.98 -1.45
C PHE A 161 1.09 9.03 -1.43
N VAL A 162 1.66 8.67 -2.58
CA VAL A 162 2.86 7.81 -2.62
C VAL A 162 4.11 8.54 -2.11
N LEU A 163 4.23 9.84 -2.43
CA LEU A 163 5.37 10.65 -1.96
C LEU A 163 5.26 11.01 -0.48
N ILE A 164 4.05 11.02 0.08
CA ILE A 164 3.81 11.30 1.51
C ILE A 164 4.15 10.09 2.38
N ASP A 165 3.91 8.85 1.93
CA ASP A 165 4.32 7.64 2.68
C ASP A 165 5.85 7.43 2.61
N TYR A 166 6.51 7.93 1.56
CA TYR A 166 7.96 7.78 1.35
C TYR A 166 8.82 8.80 2.10
N GLN A 167 8.26 9.94 2.54
CA GLN A 167 9.00 10.97 3.26
C GLN A 167 8.52 11.14 4.71
N MET A 168 7.79 10.14 5.25
CA MET A 168 7.27 10.12 6.62
C MET A 168 7.78 8.93 7.46
#